data_AF-A0A378ZXR8-F1
#
_entry.id   AF-A0A378ZXR8-F1
#
_cell.length_a   1.000
_cell.length_b   1.000
_cell.length_c   1.000
_cell.angle_alpha   90.00
_cell.angle_beta   90.00
_cell.angle_gamma   90.00
#
_symmetry.space_group_name_H-M   'P 1'
#
loop_
_entity.id
_entity.type
_entity.pdbx_description
1 polymer ?
#
loop_
_entity_poly.entity_id
_entity_poly.type
_entity_poly.pdbx_seq_one_letter_code
_entity_poly.pdbx_strand_id
1 'polypeptide(L)' 'MHRKLVALRVRHAILDAKIEREARRPHTDAIRLTALKKLRLRLKEQITQVEREFFHKQTRGTGMASA' A
#
# COMPACT_ATOMS: atom_id res chain seq x y z
N MET A 1 1.92 1.98 16.11
CA MET A 1 1.78 2.04 14.64
C MET A 1 3.13 1.72 14.00
N HIS A 2 3.25 0.64 13.21
CA HIS A 2 4.53 0.21 12.65
C HIS A 2 5.07 1.18 11.58
N ARG A 3 6.28 1.71 11.77
CA ARG A 3 6.94 2.69 10.86
C ARG A 3 6.91 2.27 9.39
N LYS A 4 7.07 0.98 9.10
CA LYS A 4 7.00 0.40 7.75
C LYS A 4 5.61 0.54 7.10
N LEU A 5 4.55 0.24 7.85
CA LEU A 5 3.16 0.34 7.37
C LEU A 5 2.77 1.79 7.08
N VAL A 6 3.16 2.70 7.98
CA VAL A 6 2.93 4.15 7.79
C VAL A 6 3.63 4.65 6.53
N ALA A 7 4.90 4.28 6.31
CA ALA A 7 5.64 4.67 5.12
C ALA A 7 5.00 4.13 3.82
N LEU A 8 4.50 2.89 3.82
CA LEU A 8 3.82 2.31 2.67
C LEU A 8 2.50 3.04 2.37
N ARG A 9 1.71 3.36 3.39
CA ARG A 9 0.45 4.12 3.24
C ARG A 9 0.69 5.53 2.69
N VAL A 10 1.71 6.23 3.19
CA VAL A 10 2.09 7.56 2.67
C VAL A 10 2.49 7.48 1.20
N ARG A 11 3.32 6.48 0.82
CA ARG A 11 3.72 6.29 -0.59
C ARG A 11 2.53 5.96 -1.49
N HIS A 12 1.57 5.19 -0.99
CA HIS A 12 0.33 4.90 -1.71
C HIS A 12 -0.49 6.17 -1.97
N ALA A 13 -0.72 7.00 -0.95
CA ALA A 13 -1.44 8.26 -1.09
C ALA A 13 -0.78 9.23 -2.08
N ILE A 14 0.56 9.30 -2.08
CA ILE A 14 1.32 10.10 -3.06
C ILE A 14 1.08 9.60 -4.49
N LEU A 15 1.00 8.28 -4.71
CA LEU A 15 0.72 7.74 -6.03
C LEU A 15 -0.71 8.02 -6.48
N ASP A 16 -1.70 7.96 -5.59
CA ASP A 16 -3.07 8.33 -5.92
C ASP A 16 -3.16 9.77 -6.40
N ALA A 17 -2.54 10.71 -5.68
CA ALA A 17 -2.48 12.11 -6.08
C ALA A 17 -1.76 12.31 -7.44
N LYS A 18 -0.70 11.54 -7.72
CA LYS A 18 -0.01 11.57 -9.02
C LYS A 18 -0.89 11.04 -10.16
N ILE A 19 -1.62 9.96 -9.92
CA ILE A 19 -2.56 9.37 -10.90
C ILE A 19 -3.67 10.37 -11.21
N GLU A 20 -4.25 10.99 -10.19
CA GLU A 20 -5.31 11.99 -10.35
C GLU A 20 -4.82 13.22 -11.14
N ARG A 21 -3.62 13.71 -10.83
CA ARG A 21 -3.01 14.83 -11.56
C ARG A 21 -2.72 14.47 -13.03
N GLU A 22 -2.22 13.27 -13.29
CA GLU A 22 -1.92 12.82 -14.66
C GLU A 22 -3.19 12.60 -15.48
N ALA A 23 -4.23 12.02 -14.87
CA ALA A 23 -5.53 11.78 -15.52
C ALA A 23 -6.30 13.08 -15.85
N ARG A 24 -6.01 14.18 -15.15
CA ARG A 24 -6.58 15.51 -15.44
C ARG A 24 -5.82 16.27 -16.53
N ARG A 25 -4.69 15.76 -17.03
CA ARG A 25 -3.94 16.45 -18.08
C ARG A 25 -4.68 16.38 -19.43
N PRO A 26 -4.74 17.49 -20.18
CA PRO A 26 -5.35 17.54 -21.52
C PRO A 26 -4.75 16.52 -22.50
N HIS A 27 -3.45 16.21 -22.34
CA HIS A 27 -2.76 15.13 -23.04
C HIS A 27 -2.30 14.09 -22.02
N THR A 28 -3.23 13.23 -21.60
CA THR A 28 -2.92 12.16 -20.65
C THR A 28 -1.95 11.17 -21.29
N ASP A 29 -0.78 10.99 -20.68
CA ASP A 29 0.16 9.94 -21.06
C ASP A 29 -0.37 8.60 -20.51
N ALA A 30 -1.02 7.83 -21.38
CA ALA A 30 -1.61 6.54 -21.03
C ALA A 30 -0.56 5.51 -20.56
N ILE A 31 0.68 5.58 -21.05
CA ILE A 31 1.77 4.68 -20.65
C ILE A 31 2.16 5.01 -19.21
N ARG A 32 2.38 6.30 -18.92
CA ARG A 32 2.70 6.80 -17.58
C ARG A 32 1.58 6.51 -16.59
N LEU A 33 0.32 6.72 -16.97
CA LEU A 33 -0.84 6.41 -16.13
C LEU A 33 -0.91 4.92 -15.79
N THR A 34 -0.65 4.05 -16.77
CA THR A 34 -0.61 2.60 -16.57
C THR A 34 0.52 2.19 -15.64
N ALA A 35 1.71 2.78 -15.81
CA ALA A 35 2.86 2.53 -14.92
C ALA A 35 2.56 2.96 -13.48
N LEU A 36 1.94 4.12 -13.28
CA LEU A 36 1.53 4.61 -11.95
C LEU A 36 0.49 3.70 -11.31
N LYS A 37 -0.52 3.23 -12.07
CA LYS A 37 -1.53 2.28 -11.58
C LYS A 37 -0.91 0.95 -11.17
N LYS A 38 0.04 0.41 -11.94
CA LYS A 38 0.78 -0.81 -11.59
C LYS A 38 1.58 -0.64 -10.30
N LEU A 39 2.25 0.50 -10.14
CA LEU A 39 3.01 0.80 -8.93
C LEU A 39 2.10 0.93 -7.69
N ARG A 40 0.93 1.56 -7.86
CA ARG A 40 -0.10 1.63 -6.81
C ARG A 40 -0.57 0.23 -6.38
N LEU A 41 -0.84 -0.64 -7.34
CA LEU A 41 -1.27 -2.02 -7.06
C LEU A 41 -0.22 -2.76 -6.23
N ARG A 42 1.06 -2.69 -6.61
CA ARG A 42 2.16 -3.29 -5.84
C ARG A 42 2.26 -2.77 -4.41
N LEU A 43 2.07 -1.46 -4.20
CA LEU A 43 2.06 -0.90 -2.84
C LEU A 43 0.86 -1.39 -2.03
N LYS A 44 -0.32 -1.53 -2.63
CA LYS A 44 -1.49 -2.10 -1.97
C LYS A 44 -1.25 -3.55 -1.54
N GLU A 45 -0.62 -4.35 -2.39
CA GLU A 45 -0.22 -5.73 -2.08
C GLU A 45 0.77 -5.77 -0.92
N GLN A 46 1.81 -4.94 -0.93
CA GLN A 46 2.78 -4.85 0.17
C GLN A 46 2.14 -4.41 1.49
N ILE A 47 1.21 -3.45 1.46
CA ILE A 47 0.43 -3.04 2.64
C ILE A 47 -0.34 -4.25 3.18
N THR A 48 -1.08 -4.93 2.30
CA THR A 48 -1.91 -6.10 2.67
C THR A 48 -1.05 -7.23 3.25
N GLN A 49 0.11 -7.51 2.66
CA GLN A 49 1.04 -8.53 3.17
C GLN A 49 1.56 -8.16 4.56
N VAL A 50 2.01 -6.92 4.74
CA VAL A 50 2.52 -6.43 6.03
C VAL A 50 1.42 -6.46 7.09
N GLU A 51 0.19 -6.06 6.75
CA GLU A 51 -0.97 -6.14 7.65
C GLU A 51 -1.30 -7.58 8.04
N ARG A 52 -1.27 -8.52 7.09
CA ARG A 52 -1.45 -9.96 7.37
C ARG A 52 -0.35 -10.49 8.29
N GLU A 53 0.92 -10.23 7.99
CA GLU A 53 2.06 -10.64 8.82
C GLU A 53 1.92 -10.13 10.26
N PHE A 54 1.49 -8.88 10.43
CA PHE A 54 1.24 -8.33 11.76
C PHE A 54 0.07 -8.99 12.48
N PHE A 55 -1.05 -9.21 11.79
CA PHE A 55 -2.19 -9.90 12.36
C PHE A 55 -1.83 -11.32 12.80
N HIS A 56 -1.04 -12.04 11.99
CA HIS A 56 -0.59 -13.40 12.29
C HIS A 56 0.42 -13.44 13.45
N LYS A 57 1.27 -12.41 13.59
CA LYS A 57 2.18 -12.29 14.73
C LYS A 57 1.43 -11.99 16.03
N GLN A 58 0.36 -11.19 15.96
CA GLN A 58 -0.46 -10.85 17.12
C GLN A 58 -1.25 -12.06 17.63
N THR A 59 -1.81 -12.89 16.75
CA THR A 59 -2.54 -14.10 17.16
C THR A 59 -1.62 -15.18 17.75
N ARG A 60 -0.38 -15.33 17.24
CA ARG A 60 0.62 -16.25 17.82
C ARG A 60 1.16 -15.79 19.18
N GLY A 61 1.16 -14.49 19.47
CA GLY A 61 1.63 -13.94 20.75
C GLY A 61 0.65 -14.11 21.90
N THR A 62 -0.65 -14.26 21.62
CA THR A 62 -1.72 -14.36 22.64
C THR A 62 -2.12 -15.82 22.93
N GLY A 63 -1.66 -16.79 22.13
CA GLY A 63 -2.06 -18.20 22.23
C GLY A 63 -1.25 -19.09 23.19
N MET A 64 -0.28 -18.55 23.94
CA MET A 64 0.52 -19.31 24.94
C MET A 64 0.38 -18.76 26.36
N ALA A 65 -0.82 -18.30 26.73
CA ALA A 65 -1.16 -17.90 28.09
C ALA A 65 -2.54 -18.44 28.48
N SER A 66 -2.74 -19.76 28.35
CA SER A 66 -3.75 -20.55 29.07
C SER A 66 -3.68 -22.01 28.59
N ALA A 67 -2.92 -22.83 29.31
CA ALA A 67 -3.12 -24.27 29.57
C ALA A 67 -1.83 -24.83 30.18
#